data_AF-A0A5D3AIJ2-F1
#
_entry.id   AF-A0A5D3AIJ2-F1
#
_cell.length_a   1.000
_cell.length_b   1.000
_cell.length_c   1.000
_cell.angle_alpha   90.00
_cell.angle_beta   90.00
_cell.angle_gamma   90.00
#
_symmetry.space_group_name_H-M   'P 1'
#
loop_
_entity.id
_entity.type
_entity.pdbx_description
1 polymer ?
#
loop_
_entity_poly.entity_id
_entity_poly.type
_entity_poly.pdbx_seq_one_letter_code
_entity_poly.pdbx_strand_id
1 'polypeptide(L)'
;MSKPASAAKPVSRAPETVHPAVLGKLITFAVLMAVVPIGTYFGSLNYIWEGSTTFSAISAIVAANLILVGYVVLAFKEDLGDDKKSVGEKKNI
;
A
#
# COMPACT_ATOMS: atom_id res chain seq x y z
N MET A 1 4.67 42.75 -34.91
CA MET A 1 4.44 42.60 -33.46
C MET A 1 4.27 41.11 -33.17
N SER A 2 5.37 40.37 -33.12
CA SER A 2 5.36 38.90 -32.95
C SER A 2 5.65 38.57 -31.49
N LYS A 3 4.65 38.06 -30.77
CA LYS A 3 4.80 37.59 -29.40
C LYS A 3 5.82 36.43 -29.36
N PRO A 4 6.82 36.42 -28.46
CA PRO A 4 7.62 35.22 -28.27
C PRO A 4 6.75 34.16 -27.61
N ALA A 5 6.69 32.98 -28.23
CA ALA A 5 6.07 31.80 -27.68
C ALA A 5 6.71 31.49 -26.30
N SER A 6 5.85 31.40 -25.29
CA SER A 6 6.19 30.96 -23.94
C SER A 6 6.93 29.62 -24.02
N ALA A 7 8.24 29.63 -23.73
CA ALA A 7 9.06 28.45 -23.59
C ALA A 7 8.44 27.55 -22.52
N ALA A 8 7.82 26.44 -22.95
CA ALA A 8 7.44 25.36 -22.06
C ALA A 8 8.73 24.79 -21.45
N LYS A 9 8.98 25.09 -20.18
CA LYS A 9 10.03 24.43 -19.40
C LYS A 9 9.80 22.91 -19.48
N PRO A 10 10.80 22.10 -19.88
CA PRO A 10 10.68 20.67 -19.74
C PRO A 10 10.53 20.37 -18.25
N VAL A 11 9.42 19.72 -17.87
CA VAL A 11 9.26 19.14 -16.54
C VAL A 11 10.27 18.00 -16.45
N SER A 12 11.51 18.34 -16.10
CA SER A 12 12.54 17.38 -15.77
C SER A 12 12.14 16.74 -14.44
N ARG A 13 11.41 15.62 -14.52
CA ARG A 13 11.23 14.74 -13.37
C ARG A 13 12.62 14.16 -13.08
N ALA A 14 13.29 14.70 -12.06
CA ALA A 14 14.43 14.03 -11.46
C ALA A 14 14.04 12.59 -11.12
N PRO A 15 14.97 11.61 -11.17
CA PRO A 15 14.65 10.23 -10.81
C PRO A 15 14.11 10.23 -9.39
N GLU A 16 12.81 9.95 -9.26
CA GLU A 16 12.15 9.79 -7.96
C GLU A 16 12.82 8.59 -7.29
N THR A 17 13.64 8.86 -6.29
CA THR A 17 14.33 7.83 -5.53
C THR A 17 13.29 7.06 -4.73
N VAL A 18 12.79 5.97 -5.31
CA VAL A 18 11.88 5.03 -4.67
C VAL A 18 12.46 4.59 -3.33
N HIS A 19 11.79 4.93 -2.24
CA HIS A 19 12.22 4.55 -0.89
C HIS A 19 12.12 3.02 -0.73
N PRO A 20 13.23 2.31 -0.46
CA PRO A 20 13.22 0.85 -0.37
C PRO A 20 12.29 0.34 0.74
N ALA A 21 12.05 1.14 1.78
CA ALA A 21 11.10 0.84 2.83
C ALA A 21 9.64 0.79 2.34
N VAL A 22 9.27 1.63 1.37
CA VAL A 22 7.93 1.63 0.75
C VAL A 22 7.74 0.39 -0.12
N LEU A 23 8.78 0.07 -0.93
CA LEU A 23 8.76 -1.11 -1.79
C LEU A 23 8.53 -2.40 -1.00
N GLY A 24 9.21 -2.55 0.15
CA GLY A 24 9.02 -3.70 1.04
C GLY A 24 7.57 -3.86 1.49
N LYS A 25 6.93 -2.76 1.91
CA LYS A 25 5.53 -2.79 2.37
C LYS A 25 4.57 -3.08 1.24
N LEU A 26 4.79 -2.50 0.05
CA LEU A 26 3.98 -2.77 -1.14
C LEU A 26 3.98 -4.27 -1.46
N ILE A 27 5.17 -4.90 -1.44
CA ILE A 27 5.32 -6.34 -1.68
C ILE A 27 4.62 -7.14 -0.59
N THR A 28 4.81 -6.80 0.69
CA THR A 28 4.14 -7.49 1.80
C THR A 28 2.62 -7.41 1.68
N PHE A 29 2.07 -6.24 1.35
CA PHE A 29 0.63 -6.07 1.17
C PHE A 29 0.10 -6.78 -0.06
N ALA A 30 0.86 -6.81 -1.16
CA ALA A 30 0.49 -7.57 -2.35
C ALA A 30 0.39 -9.07 -2.05
N VAL A 31 1.39 -9.62 -1.33
CA VAL A 31 1.35 -11.03 -0.90
C VAL A 31 0.20 -11.28 0.06
N LEU A 32 -0.02 -10.40 1.05
CA LEU A 32 -1.14 -10.50 1.98
C LEU A 32 -2.50 -10.49 1.26
N MET A 33 -2.66 -9.62 0.26
CA MET A 33 -3.90 -9.51 -0.51
C MET A 33 -4.20 -10.77 -1.34
N ALA A 34 -3.18 -11.52 -1.73
CA ALA A 34 -3.38 -12.84 -2.33
C ALA A 34 -3.69 -13.90 -1.26
N VAL A 35 -2.83 -14.02 -0.25
CA VAL A 35 -2.88 -15.14 0.71
C VAL A 35 -4.07 -15.07 1.66
N VAL A 36 -4.38 -13.90 2.22
CA VAL A 36 -5.40 -13.76 3.27
C VAL A 36 -6.82 -14.00 2.74
N PRO A 37 -7.29 -13.37 1.66
CA PRO A 37 -8.65 -13.62 1.14
C PRO A 37 -8.81 -15.06 0.64
N ILE A 38 -7.79 -15.60 -0.02
CA ILE A 38 -7.79 -17.01 -0.46
C ILE A 38 -7.86 -17.95 0.74
N GLY A 39 -7.00 -17.73 1.74
CA GLY A 39 -7.01 -18.50 2.99
C GLY A 39 -8.33 -18.36 3.75
N THR A 40 -8.92 -17.16 3.76
CA THR A 40 -10.21 -16.90 4.39
C THR A 40 -11.33 -17.66 3.68
N TYR A 41 -11.33 -17.71 2.34
CA TYR A 41 -12.29 -18.48 1.56
C TYR A 41 -12.24 -19.97 1.93
N PHE A 42 -11.07 -20.60 1.75
CA PHE A 42 -10.92 -22.03 1.98
C PHE A 42 -11.03 -22.41 3.47
N GLY A 43 -10.59 -21.54 4.38
CA GLY A 43 -10.77 -21.71 5.82
C GLY A 43 -12.24 -21.62 6.24
N SER A 44 -12.96 -20.60 5.78
CA SER A 44 -14.39 -20.43 6.08
C SER A 44 -15.23 -21.57 5.49
N LEU A 45 -14.86 -22.06 4.31
CA LEU A 45 -15.55 -23.14 3.61
C LEU A 45 -15.53 -24.45 4.40
N ASN A 46 -14.42 -24.76 5.04
CA ASN A 46 -14.23 -26.02 5.76
C ASN A 46 -14.61 -25.96 7.24
N TYR A 47 -14.49 -24.80 7.90
CA TYR A 47 -14.65 -24.70 9.35
C TYR A 47 -15.89 -23.95 9.84
N ILE A 48 -16.46 -23.05 9.04
CA ILE A 48 -17.50 -22.11 9.52
C ILE A 48 -18.85 -22.36 8.84
N TRP A 49 -18.87 -22.72 7.56
CA TRP A 49 -20.09 -22.72 6.76
C TRP A 49 -20.41 -24.07 6.08
N GLU A 50 -19.81 -25.18 6.54
CA GLU A 50 -20.11 -26.56 6.12
C GLU A 50 -20.20 -26.75 4.59
N GLY A 51 -19.31 -26.12 3.83
CA GLY A 51 -19.29 -26.21 2.36
C GLY A 51 -20.12 -25.17 1.60
N SER A 52 -20.75 -24.20 2.28
CA SER A 52 -21.42 -23.10 1.59
C SER A 52 -20.41 -22.13 0.96
N THR A 53 -20.28 -22.21 -0.35
CA THR A 53 -19.37 -21.39 -1.16
C THR A 53 -19.74 -19.91 -1.13
N THR A 54 -21.03 -19.58 -1.05
CA THR A 54 -21.50 -18.19 -1.03
C THR A 54 -21.07 -17.47 0.24
N PHE A 55 -21.30 -18.05 1.42
CA PHE A 55 -20.91 -17.39 2.67
C PHE A 55 -19.39 -17.31 2.84
N SER A 56 -18.66 -18.30 2.32
CA SER A 56 -17.19 -18.30 2.29
C SER A 56 -16.63 -17.24 1.35
N ALA A 57 -17.30 -16.98 0.22
CA ALA A 57 -16.94 -15.88 -0.66
C ALA A 57 -17.18 -14.53 0.01
N ILE A 58 -18.31 -14.36 0.72
CA ILE A 58 -18.61 -13.14 1.46
C ILE A 58 -17.54 -12.86 2.52
N SER A 59 -17.13 -13.87 3.30
CA SER A 59 -16.08 -13.68 4.31
C SER A 59 -14.73 -13.29 3.70
N ALA A 60 -14.37 -13.89 2.55
CA ALA A 60 -13.16 -13.52 1.81
C ALA A 60 -13.20 -12.07 1.29
N ILE A 61 -14.34 -11.62 0.77
CA ILE A 61 -14.54 -10.24 0.32
C ILE A 61 -14.41 -9.27 1.49
N VAL A 62 -14.99 -9.60 2.65
CA VAL A 62 -14.85 -8.80 3.86
C VAL A 62 -13.38 -8.73 4.30
N ALA A 63 -12.66 -9.86 4.32
CA ALA A 63 -11.25 -9.90 4.65
C ALA A 63 -10.39 -9.06 3.69
N ALA A 64 -10.66 -9.10 2.38
CA ALA A 64 -9.95 -8.27 1.40
C ALA A 64 -10.13 -6.77 1.66
N ASN A 65 -11.34 -6.34 2.00
CA ASN A 65 -11.62 -4.94 2.33
C ASN A 65 -10.92 -4.51 3.63
N LEU A 66 -10.83 -5.39 4.63
CA LEU A 66 -10.07 -5.11 5.85
C LEU A 66 -8.57 -4.92 5.58
N ILE A 67 -7.98 -5.76 4.72
CA ILE A 67 -6.58 -5.62 4.30
C ILE A 67 -6.36 -4.28 3.56
N LEU A 68 -7.27 -3.92 2.66
CA LEU A 68 -7.20 -2.66 1.91
C LEU A 68 -7.23 -1.44 2.85
N VAL A 69 -8.18 -1.41 3.79
CA VAL A 69 -8.26 -0.34 4.80
C VAL A 69 -6.99 -0.31 5.66
N GLY A 70 -6.49 -1.48 6.08
CA GLY A 70 -5.25 -1.61 6.84
C GLY A 70 -4.04 -1.04 6.10
N TYR A 71 -3.93 -1.28 4.79
CA TYR A 71 -2.88 -0.70 3.95
C TYR A 71 -2.94 0.83 3.94
N VAL A 72 -4.13 1.38 3.71
CA VAL A 72 -4.34 2.83 3.67
C VAL A 72 -3.98 3.48 5.01
N VAL A 73 -4.42 2.88 6.13
CA VAL A 73 -4.09 3.39 7.47
C VAL A 73 -2.59 3.33 7.74
N LEU A 74 -1.91 2.24 7.36
CA LEU A 74 -0.47 2.13 7.53
C LEU A 74 0.26 3.20 6.70
N ALA A 75 -0.15 3.39 5.45
CA ALA A 75 0.42 4.41 4.58
C ALA A 75 0.31 5.81 5.20
N PHE A 76 -0.87 6.18 5.73
CA PHE A 76 -1.04 7.45 6.45
C PHE A 76 -0.18 7.56 7.72
N LYS A 77 -0.03 6.46 8.48
CA LYS A 77 0.77 6.48 9.71
C LYS A 77 2.26 6.66 9.43
N GLU A 78 2.73 6.19 8.28
CA GLU A 78 4.11 6.34 7.85
C GLU A 78 4.41 7.73 7.31
N ASP A 79 3.46 8.31 6.58
CA ASP A 79 3.52 9.70 6.11
C ASP A 79 3.73 10.68 7.28
N LEU A 80 3.07 10.43 8.42
CA LEU A 80 3.23 11.21 9.66
C LEU A 80 4.54 10.94 10.42
N GLY A 81 5.18 9.79 10.19
CA GLY A 81 6.36 9.33 10.95
C GLY A 81 7.69 9.75 10.35
N ASP A 82 7.75 9.92 9.03
CA ASP A 82 8.97 10.30 8.31
C ASP A 82 9.44 11.74 8.67
N ASP A 83 8.54 12.62 9.11
CA ASP A 83 8.88 13.94 9.64
C ASP A 83 9.78 13.89 10.90
N LYS A 84 9.74 12.80 11.68
CA LYS A 84 10.46 12.71 12.96
C LYS A 84 11.82 12.01 12.88
N LYS A 85 12.14 11.32 11.78
CA LYS A 85 13.40 10.55 11.65
C LYS A 85 14.57 11.32 11.03
N SER A 86 14.33 12.49 10.43
CA SER A 86 15.39 13.31 9.81
C SER A 86 16.33 14.00 10.82
N VAL A 87 15.93 14.12 12.10
CA VAL A 87 16.63 14.97 13.09
C VAL A 87 17.75 14.24 13.87
N GLY A 88 17.90 12.91 13.75
CA GLY A 88 18.79 12.12 14.60
C GLY A 88 20.24 11.94 14.15
N GLU A 89 20.59 12.15 12.87
CA GLU A 89 21.86 11.66 12.30
C GLU A 89 22.85 12.78 11.88
N LYS A 90 22.82 13.94 12.54
CA LYS A 90 23.83 15.02 12.31
C LYS A 90 24.47 15.58 13.57
N LYS A 91 24.63 14.76 14.62
CA LYS A 91 25.33 15.19 15.85
C LYS A 91 26.34 14.17 16.31
N ASN A 92 27.31 13.85 15.45
CA ASN A 92 28.62 13.27 15.81
C ASN A 92 29.60 13.53 14.65
N ILE A 93 29.98 14.81 14.46
CA ILE A 93 31.26 15.23 13.88
C ILE A 93 31.92 16.08 14.95
#